data_AF-A0A6C1U245-F1
#
_entry.id   AF-A0A6C1U245-F1
#
_cell.length_a   1.000
_cell.length_b   1.000
_cell.length_c   1.000
_cell.angle_alpha   90.00
_cell.angle_beta   90.00
_cell.angle_gamma   90.00
#
_symmetry.space_group_name_H-M   'P 1'
#
loop_
_entity.id
_entity.type
_entity.pdbx_description
1 polymer ?
#
loop_
_entity_poly.entity_id
_entity_poly.type
_entity_poly.pdbx_seq_one_letter_code
_entity_poly.pdbx_strand_id
1 'polypeptide(L)'
;MYNGVFERDQIPKEVQDRIYGIMQIMLQVIENYPIHSKNYIFIDELMENNDQNMRMYDSTVRLSKKMNTEILPVVLRCDLPTLQKRIALKRQRKNRKVDNVNSMIEQFRINNLFIPPNAIEIENSDISIKEVAQEIVNQMHKLSQISMYAKE
;
A
#
# COMPACT_ATOMS: atom_id res chain seq x y z
N MET A 1 -7.95 -22.12 -8.83
CA MET A 1 -8.65 -20.83 -8.61
C MET A 1 -8.03 -20.18 -7.38
N TYR A 2 -7.35 -19.05 -7.53
CA TYR A 2 -6.72 -18.34 -6.42
C TYR A 2 -7.77 -17.66 -5.54
N ASN A 3 -7.96 -18.20 -4.33
CA ASN A 3 -8.74 -17.57 -3.28
C ASN A 3 -8.08 -16.23 -2.95
N GLY A 4 -8.74 -15.13 -3.30
CA GLY A 4 -8.18 -13.78 -3.25
C GLY A 4 -8.16 -13.17 -1.85
N VAL A 5 -7.55 -13.89 -0.92
CA VAL A 5 -6.92 -13.37 0.29
C VAL A 5 -5.59 -14.07 0.32
N PHE A 6 -4.52 -13.33 0.02
CA PHE A 6 -3.18 -13.88 0.03
C PHE A 6 -2.87 -14.32 1.46
N GLU A 7 -2.94 -15.62 1.71
CA GLU A 7 -2.27 -16.25 2.86
C GLU A 7 -0.76 -16.09 2.61
N ARG A 8 -0.21 -14.90 2.91
CA ARG A 8 1.19 -14.56 2.57
C ARG A 8 2.19 -15.53 3.19
N ASP A 9 1.84 -16.13 4.33
CA ASP A 9 2.66 -17.12 5.04
C ASP A 9 2.66 -18.50 4.38
N GLN A 10 1.83 -18.72 3.35
CA GLN A 10 1.78 -19.97 2.58
C GLN A 10 2.25 -19.80 1.12
N ILE A 11 2.66 -18.60 0.70
CA ILE A 11 3.17 -18.39 -0.66
C ILE A 11 4.61 -18.92 -0.70
N PRO A 12 4.93 -19.91 -1.57
CA PRO A 12 6.29 -20.41 -1.69
C PRO A 12 7.26 -19.27 -1.99
N LYS A 13 8.45 -19.32 -1.39
CA LYS A 13 9.50 -18.30 -1.58
C LYS A 13 9.77 -17.99 -3.06
N GLU A 14 9.78 -19.02 -3.91
CA GLU A 14 9.95 -18.84 -5.36
C GLU A 14 8.88 -17.93 -5.98
N VAL A 15 7.62 -18.06 -5.56
CA VAL A 15 6.52 -17.22 -6.05
C VAL A 15 6.68 -15.79 -5.53
N GLN A 16 7.09 -15.61 -4.26
CA GLN A 16 7.37 -14.29 -3.70
C GLN A 16 8.52 -13.59 -4.46
N ASP A 17 9.60 -14.33 -4.75
CA ASP A 17 10.76 -13.82 -5.48
C ASP A 17 10.38 -13.45 -6.93
N ARG A 18 9.49 -14.21 -7.57
CA ARG A 18 8.93 -13.85 -8.89
C ARG A 18 8.10 -12.56 -8.83
N ILE A 19 7.24 -12.41 -7.82
CA ILE A 19 6.45 -11.18 -7.62
C ILE A 19 7.38 -9.98 -7.43
N TYR A 20 8.41 -10.13 -6.61
CA TYR A 20 9.43 -9.10 -6.42
C TYR A 20 10.15 -8.77 -7.72
N GLY A 21 10.53 -9.78 -8.52
CA GLY A 21 11.14 -9.60 -9.83
C GLY A 21 10.27 -8.79 -10.80
N ILE A 22 8.96 -9.06 -10.86
CA ILE A 22 8.00 -8.29 -11.66
C ILE A 22 7.96 -6.83 -11.21
N MET A 23 7.91 -6.58 -9.89
CA MET A 23 7.92 -5.23 -9.35
C MET A 23 9.21 -4.49 -9.72
N GLN A 24 10.38 -5.14 -9.64
CA GLN A 24 11.65 -4.51 -10.05
C GLN A 24 11.64 -4.09 -11.51
N ILE A 25 11.11 -4.93 -12.41
CA ILE A 25 10.95 -4.58 -13.82
C ILE A 25 10.04 -3.36 -13.99
N MET A 26 8.92 -3.32 -13.28
CA MET A 26 8.02 -2.15 -13.31
C MET A 26 8.72 -0.86 -12.85
N LEU A 27 9.49 -0.92 -11.75
CA LEU A 27 10.23 0.24 -11.25
C LEU A 27 11.30 0.70 -12.25
N GLN A 28 11.98 -0.23 -12.92
CA GLN A 28 12.93 0.10 -13.99
C GLN A 28 12.25 0.76 -15.20
N VAL A 29 11.05 0.33 -15.57
CA VAL A 29 10.29 0.97 -16.65
C VAL A 29 9.93 2.40 -16.27
N ILE A 30 9.49 2.64 -15.02
CA ILE A 30 9.18 3.98 -14.51
C ILE A 30 10.44 4.88 -14.51
N GLU A 31 11.59 4.33 -14.10
CA GLU A 31 12.88 5.03 -14.10
C GLU A 31 13.27 5.51 -15.51
N ASN A 32 13.14 4.63 -16.51
CA ASN A 32 13.59 4.91 -17.88
C ASN A 32 12.57 5.69 -18.73
N TYR A 33 11.28 5.59 -18.39
CA TYR A 33 10.20 6.19 -19.18
C TYR A 33 9.22 6.96 -18.29
N PRO A 34 9.66 8.08 -17.68
CA PRO A 34 8.82 8.83 -16.77
C PRO A 34 7.61 9.45 -17.50
N ILE A 35 6.42 9.24 -16.95
CA ILE A 35 5.17 9.81 -17.45
C ILE A 35 5.11 11.29 -17.07
N HIS A 36 4.56 12.11 -17.97
CA HIS A 36 4.51 13.57 -17.84
C HIS A 36 3.73 14.07 -16.60
N SER A 37 2.81 13.26 -16.04
CA SER A 37 2.01 13.60 -14.86
C SER A 37 2.76 13.53 -13.53
N LYS A 38 4.03 13.08 -13.52
CA LYS A 38 5.02 13.05 -12.40
C LYS A 38 4.62 12.38 -11.08
N ASN A 39 3.35 12.05 -10.87
CA ASN A 39 2.86 11.42 -9.65
C ASN A 39 2.62 9.94 -9.90
N TYR A 40 3.28 9.10 -9.11
CA TYR A 40 3.11 7.65 -9.12
C TYR A 40 2.44 7.22 -7.82
N ILE A 41 1.42 6.37 -7.92
CA ILE A 41 0.71 5.82 -6.76
C ILE A 41 0.99 4.33 -6.70
N PHE A 42 1.67 3.91 -5.64
CA PHE A 42 1.92 2.51 -5.33
C PHE A 42 0.95 2.09 -4.23
N ILE A 43 0.23 0.99 -4.44
CA ILE A 43 -0.77 0.49 -3.48
C ILE A 43 -0.42 -0.97 -3.19
N ASP A 44 -0.06 -1.24 -1.95
CA ASP A 44 0.12 -2.59 -1.44
C ASP A 44 -0.27 -2.63 0.04
N GLU A 45 -0.44 -3.84 0.55
CA GLU A 45 -0.64 -4.13 1.95
C GLU A 45 0.69 -4.66 2.50
N LEU A 46 1.40 -3.85 3.26
CA LEU A 46 2.70 -4.22 3.80
C LEU A 46 2.53 -4.59 5.27
N MET A 47 2.95 -5.80 5.63
CA MET A 47 2.96 -6.31 7.00
C MET A 47 4.31 -6.07 7.68
N GLU A 48 4.28 -5.77 8.97
CA GLU A 48 5.44 -5.72 9.85
C GLU A 48 6.16 -7.08 9.89
N ASN A 49 7.48 -7.09 10.08
CA ASN A 49 8.32 -8.30 10.14
C ASN A 49 8.29 -9.17 8.88
N ASN A 50 7.90 -8.61 7.73
CA ASN A 50 7.96 -9.29 6.45
C ASN A 50 9.06 -8.68 5.57
N ASP A 51 10.18 -9.40 5.46
CA ASP A 51 11.37 -8.96 4.71
C ASP A 51 11.10 -8.65 3.23
N GLN A 52 10.13 -9.32 2.60
CA GLN A 52 9.77 -9.03 1.21
C GLN A 52 9.03 -7.69 1.12
N ASN A 53 8.04 -7.46 2.00
CA ASN A 53 7.30 -6.20 2.05
C ASN A 53 8.23 -5.01 2.31
N MET A 54 9.19 -5.16 3.24
CA MET A 54 10.20 -4.14 3.52
C MET A 54 11.09 -3.88 2.31
N ARG A 55 11.57 -4.93 1.62
CA ARG A 55 12.35 -4.80 0.38
C ARG A 55 11.56 -4.12 -0.75
N MET A 56 10.26 -4.36 -0.82
CA MET A 56 9.37 -3.70 -1.78
C MET A 56 9.31 -2.20 -1.51
N TYR A 57 9.03 -1.81 -0.27
CA TYR A 57 9.04 -0.40 0.13
C TYR A 57 10.37 0.28 -0.13
N ASP A 58 11.49 -0.34 0.26
CA ASP A 58 12.83 0.21 0.07
C ASP A 58 13.18 0.41 -1.41
N SER A 59 12.66 -0.45 -2.29
CA SER A 59 12.85 -0.31 -3.74
C SER A 59 12.14 0.92 -4.28
N THR A 60 10.93 1.20 -3.79
CA THR A 60 10.18 2.42 -4.12
C THR A 60 10.89 3.68 -3.61
N VAL A 61 11.44 3.65 -2.38
CA VAL A 61 12.24 4.76 -1.83
C VAL A 61 13.52 4.98 -2.64
N ARG A 62 14.21 3.91 -3.06
CA ARG A 62 15.39 4.04 -3.94
C ARG A 62 15.03 4.65 -5.28
N LEU A 63 13.90 4.25 -5.89
CA LEU A 63 13.43 4.83 -7.13
C LEU A 63 13.17 6.33 -6.97
N SER A 64 12.49 6.75 -5.88
CA SER A 64 12.19 8.17 -5.67
C SER A 64 13.47 9.01 -5.56
N LYS A 65 14.50 8.51 -4.87
CA LYS A 65 15.82 9.16 -4.80
C LYS A 65 16.47 9.31 -6.17
N LYS A 66 16.46 8.24 -6.98
CA LYS A 66 17.04 8.28 -8.34
C LYS A 66 16.30 9.26 -9.26
N MET A 67 14.98 9.32 -9.13
CA MET A 67 14.14 10.22 -9.92
C MET A 67 14.09 11.65 -9.36
N ASN A 68 14.77 11.92 -8.24
CA ASN A 68 14.71 13.18 -7.51
C ASN A 68 13.25 13.59 -7.19
N THR A 69 12.44 12.63 -6.77
CA THR A 69 11.05 12.82 -6.37
C THR A 69 10.86 12.60 -4.88
N GLU A 70 9.91 13.33 -4.31
CA GLU A 70 9.45 13.11 -2.94
C GLU A 70 8.57 11.88 -2.86
N ILE A 71 8.59 11.24 -1.69
CA ILE A 71 7.71 10.13 -1.35
C ILE A 71 6.87 10.52 -0.14
N LEU A 72 5.56 10.33 -0.26
CA LEU A 72 4.61 10.45 0.84
C LEU A 72 4.07 9.05 1.15
N PRO A 73 4.58 8.37 2.19
CA PRO A 73 4.00 7.12 2.64
C PRO A 73 2.65 7.39 3.32
N VAL A 74 1.62 6.62 2.96
CA VAL A 74 0.27 6.75 3.51
C VAL A 74 -0.18 5.40 4.05
N VAL A 75 -0.56 5.36 5.32
CA VAL A 75 -1.17 4.18 5.95
C VAL A 75 -2.65 4.46 6.17
N LEU A 76 -3.51 3.62 5.58
CA LEU A 76 -4.95 3.69 5.77
C LEU A 76 -5.37 2.72 6.88
N ARG A 77 -6.00 3.25 7.93
CA ARG A 77 -6.54 2.46 9.03
C ARG A 77 -8.07 2.49 9.01
N CYS A 78 -8.68 1.40 9.45
CA CYS A 78 -10.09 1.36 9.79
C CYS A 78 -10.34 0.46 10.98
N ASP A 79 -11.43 0.71 11.67
CA ASP A 79 -11.96 -0.18 12.69
C ASP A 79 -12.34 -1.54 12.09
N LEU A 80 -12.35 -2.54 12.97
CA LEU A 80 -12.61 -3.90 12.58
C LEU A 80 -14.02 -4.08 11.95
N PRO A 81 -15.11 -3.52 12.50
CA PRO A 81 -16.44 -3.61 11.87
C PRO A 81 -16.49 -3.10 10.42
N THR A 82 -15.83 -1.98 10.14
CA THR A 82 -15.75 -1.37 8.82
C THR A 82 -14.94 -2.24 7.86
N LEU A 83 -13.80 -2.77 8.32
CA LEU A 83 -13.00 -3.71 7.53
C LEU A 83 -13.81 -4.95 7.14
N GLN A 84 -14.53 -5.54 8.10
CA GLN A 84 -15.38 -6.72 7.90
C GLN A 84 -16.45 -6.46 6.83
N LYS A 85 -17.15 -5.33 6.93
CA LYS A 85 -18.15 -4.90 5.96
C LYS A 85 -17.56 -4.75 4.56
N ARG A 86 -16.37 -4.14 4.44
CA ARG A 86 -15.68 -3.95 3.16
C ARG A 86 -15.25 -5.27 2.53
N ILE A 87 -14.73 -6.22 3.32
CA ILE A 87 -14.36 -7.57 2.85
C ILE A 87 -15.59 -8.33 2.32
N ALA A 88 -16.70 -8.31 3.08
CA ALA A 88 -17.93 -8.96 2.68
C ALA A 88 -18.47 -8.41 1.35
N LEU A 89 -18.56 -7.07 1.23
CA LEU A 89 -19.01 -6.40 0.01
C LEU A 89 -18.10 -6.72 -1.20
N LYS A 90 -16.78 -6.72 -1.01
CA LYS A 90 -15.81 -7.06 -2.07
C LYS A 90 -16.00 -8.49 -2.59
N ARG A 91 -16.32 -9.44 -1.71
CA ARG A 91 -16.59 -10.84 -2.09
C ARG A 91 -17.92 -11.01 -2.80
N GLN A 92 -18.97 -10.34 -2.31
CA GLN A 92 -20.28 -10.32 -2.95
C GLN A 92 -20.17 -9.85 -4.39
N ARG A 93 -19.46 -8.74 -4.64
CA ARG A 93 -19.20 -8.21 -6.00
C ARG A 93 -18.43 -9.17 -6.89
N LYS A 94 -17.66 -10.11 -6.33
CA LYS A 94 -16.87 -11.10 -7.07
C LYS A 94 -17.59 -12.44 -7.24
N ASN A 95 -18.87 -12.55 -6.85
CA ASN A 95 -19.65 -13.79 -6.85
C ASN A 95 -18.94 -14.96 -6.12
N ARG A 96 -18.12 -14.65 -5.11
CA ARG A 96 -17.41 -15.66 -4.32
C ARG A 96 -18.24 -16.02 -3.10
N LYS A 97 -18.36 -17.31 -2.79
CA LYS A 97 -18.99 -17.77 -1.54
C LYS A 97 -18.32 -17.09 -0.34
N VAL A 98 -19.14 -16.64 0.61
CA VAL A 98 -18.68 -16.02 1.85
C VAL A 98 -18.27 -17.13 2.82
N ASP A 99 -17.27 -17.92 2.42
CA ASP A 99 -16.72 -18.93 3.32
C ASP A 99 -15.72 -18.22 4.24
N ASN A 100 -16.11 -18.16 5.52
CA ASN A 100 -15.32 -17.87 6.71
C ASN A 100 -14.66 -16.48 6.83
N VAL A 101 -15.48 -15.41 6.87
CA VAL A 101 -15.03 -14.03 7.17
C VAL A 101 -14.23 -13.96 8.49
N ASN A 102 -14.61 -14.79 9.48
CA ASN A 102 -13.95 -14.87 10.79
C ASN A 102 -12.48 -15.33 10.70
N SER A 103 -12.16 -16.30 9.86
CA SER A 103 -10.76 -16.73 9.67
C SER A 103 -9.85 -15.63 9.09
N MET A 104 -10.41 -14.71 8.30
CA MET A 104 -9.67 -13.59 7.73
C MET A 104 -9.49 -12.45 8.73
N ILE A 105 -10.50 -12.23 9.56
CA ILE A 105 -10.42 -11.27 10.67
C ILE A 105 -9.29 -11.63 11.63
N GLU A 106 -9.13 -12.92 11.95
CA GLU A 106 -8.04 -13.36 12.83
C GLU A 106 -6.66 -13.06 12.25
N GLN A 107 -6.47 -13.14 10.92
CA GLN A 107 -5.20 -12.75 10.29
C GLN A 107 -4.88 -11.25 10.47
N PHE A 108 -5.90 -10.38 10.43
CA PHE A 108 -5.71 -8.94 10.70
C PHE A 108 -5.49 -8.62 12.18
N ARG A 109 -5.85 -9.53 13.10
CA ARG A 109 -5.57 -9.37 14.53
C ARG A 109 -4.15 -9.77 14.89
N ILE A 110 -3.56 -10.69 14.14
CA ILE A 110 -2.25 -11.29 14.43
C ILE A 110 -1.12 -10.51 13.77
N ASN A 111 -1.38 -9.92 12.59
CA ASN A 111 -0.35 -9.23 11.81
C ASN A 111 -0.54 -7.71 11.86
N ASN A 112 0.50 -7.01 12.32
CA ASN A 112 0.54 -5.56 12.25
C ASN A 112 0.89 -5.09 10.83
N LEU A 113 0.34 -3.94 10.44
CA LEU A 113 0.78 -3.24 9.24
C LEU A 113 2.19 -2.67 9.46
N PHE A 114 3.01 -2.75 8.43
CA PHE A 114 4.26 -2.01 8.36
C PHE A 114 3.94 -0.51 8.27
N ILE A 115 4.50 0.28 9.19
CA ILE A 115 4.37 1.73 9.20
C ILE A 115 5.70 2.32 8.75
N PRO A 116 5.78 2.88 7.54
CA PRO A 116 7.02 3.50 7.07
C PRO A 116 7.40 4.75 7.89
N PRO A 117 8.69 5.10 7.97
CA PRO A 117 9.11 6.36 8.55
C PRO A 117 8.43 7.56 7.86
N ASN A 118 8.00 8.54 8.66
CA ASN A 118 7.29 9.74 8.19
C ASN A 118 5.96 9.46 7.46
N ALA A 119 5.37 8.27 7.65
CA ALA A 119 4.06 7.98 7.10
C ALA A 119 2.99 8.89 7.72
N ILE A 120 2.06 9.34 6.90
CA ILE A 120 0.78 9.86 7.40
C ILE A 120 -0.16 8.68 7.64
N GLU A 121 -0.87 8.72 8.75
CA GLU A 121 -1.84 7.71 9.10
C GLU A 121 -3.24 8.32 9.01
N ILE A 122 -4.09 7.75 8.15
CA ILE A 122 -5.45 8.24 7.93
C ILE A 122 -6.42 7.18 8.43
N GLU A 123 -7.13 7.51 9.51
CA GLU A 123 -8.26 6.73 10.00
C GLU A 123 -9.47 6.97 9.07
N ASN A 124 -9.96 5.90 8.45
CA ASN A 124 -10.92 5.98 7.36
C ASN A 124 -12.22 5.20 7.59
N SER A 125 -12.56 4.91 8.84
CA SER A 125 -13.81 4.22 9.19
C SER A 125 -15.06 5.01 8.78
N ASP A 126 -15.09 6.30 9.12
CA ASP A 126 -16.28 7.16 9.00
C ASP A 126 -16.21 8.21 7.89
N ILE A 127 -15.10 8.26 7.14
CA ILE A 127 -14.92 9.22 6.04
C ILE A 127 -15.02 8.54 4.68
N SER A 128 -15.49 9.30 3.69
CA SER A 128 -15.62 8.85 2.32
C SER A 128 -14.27 8.70 1.62
N ILE A 129 -14.24 7.92 0.55
CA ILE A 129 -13.05 7.78 -0.32
C ILE A 129 -12.59 9.15 -0.84
N LYS A 130 -13.53 10.06 -1.12
CA LYS A 130 -13.22 11.42 -1.60
C LYS A 130 -12.51 12.23 -0.52
N GLU A 131 -12.93 12.13 0.74
CA GLU A 131 -12.30 12.82 1.85
C GLU A 131 -10.90 12.26 2.14
N VAL A 132 -10.72 10.93 2.10
CA VAL A 132 -9.39 10.31 2.20
C VAL A 132 -8.46 10.83 1.10
N ALA A 133 -8.93 10.83 -0.15
CA ALA A 133 -8.13 11.32 -1.28
C ALA A 133 -7.78 12.81 -1.13
N GLN A 134 -8.71 13.62 -0.65
CA GLN A 134 -8.46 15.04 -0.39
C GLN A 134 -7.41 15.25 0.70
N GLU A 135 -7.45 14.45 1.77
CA GLU A 135 -6.44 14.53 2.84
C GLU A 135 -5.05 14.17 2.31
N ILE A 136 -4.92 13.12 1.50
CA ILE A 136 -3.64 12.76 0.87
C ILE A 136 -3.11 13.91 0.01
N VAL A 137 -3.95 14.53 -0.82
CA VAL A 137 -3.56 15.67 -1.66
C VAL A 137 -3.13 16.87 -0.81
N ASN A 138 -3.85 17.17 0.28
CA ASN A 138 -3.49 18.25 1.18
C ASN A 138 -2.11 18.02 1.82
N GLN A 139 -1.80 16.79 2.23
CA GLN A 139 -0.50 16.43 2.80
C GLN A 139 0.63 16.49 1.76
N MET A 140 0.37 16.08 0.52
CA MET A 140 1.33 16.26 -0.58
C MET A 140 1.67 17.74 -0.81
N HIS A 141 0.67 18.63 -0.80
CA HIS A 141 0.91 20.06 -0.95
C HIS A 141 1.76 20.65 0.18
N LYS A 142 1.53 20.22 1.43
CA LYS A 142 2.35 20.62 2.58
C LYS A 142 3.80 20.16 2.43
N LEU A 143 4.02 18.91 1.99
CA LEU A 143 5.37 18.38 1.76
C LEU A 143 6.13 19.18 0.68
N SER A 144 5.49 19.46 -0.44
CA SER A 144 6.09 20.24 -1.53
C SER A 144 6.44 21.67 -1.10
N GLN A 145 5.66 22.29 -0.20
CA GLN A 145 6.01 23.60 0.34
C GLN A 145 7.25 23.54 1.22
N ILE A 146 7.35 22.55 2.11
CA ILE A 146 8.50 22.38 3.01
C ILE A 146 9.79 22.16 2.21
N SER A 147 9.74 21.37 1.14
CA SER A 147 10.91 21.07 0.33
C SER A 147 11.40 22.24 -0.53
N MET A 148 10.52 23.18 -0.88
CA MET A 148 10.90 24.43 -1.54
C MET A 148 11.72 25.32 -0.59
N TYR A 149 11.30 25.47 0.66
CA TYR A 149 12.00 26.31 1.65
C TYR A 149 13.29 25.68 2.19
N ALA A 150 13.46 24.35 2.10
CA ALA A 150 14.67 23.66 2.51
C ALA A 150 15.80 23.69 1.44
N LYS A 151 15.54 24.26 0.26
CA LYS A 151 16.48 24.35 -0.87
C LYS A 151 17.03 25.77 -1.11
N GLU A 152 16.68 26.73 -0.26
CA GLU A 152 17.28 28.08 -0.19
C GLU A 152 18.39 28.14 0.87
#